data_AF-A0A135ST78-F1
#
_entry.id   AF-A0A135ST78-F1
#
_cell.length_a   1.000
_cell.length_b   1.000
_cell.length_c   1.000
_cell.angle_alpha   90.00
_cell.angle_beta   90.00
_cell.angle_gamma   90.00
#
_symmetry.space_group_name_H-M   'P 1'
#
loop_
_entity.id
_entity.type
_entity.pdbx_description
1 polymer ?
#
loop_
_entity_poly.entity_id
_entity_poly.type
_entity_poly.pdbx_seq_one_letter_code
_entity_poly.pdbx_strand_id
1 'polypeptide(L)'
;MSFTTSSSVTLPVPVVENVHHDLQIKTGDENSSELTLTPPTKVFLPPSSNSSTHTLVVTDGAPLQPPTPPASSSSVDDTDDEDDEIPVPSKKGNRPYRYLRWNFGSVYRRIFSLAFFGNIAALIFVIIRSLIGGIPLTPQTCATAVSANILAALFIRNEHTVNALFKLFVLFPSAKAPLRIRRTFAKIYSYGGIHSGCGVASFFWFVAFLVVLTAQLKNPSNAVRAYILLDSYLICALLAAIIGFAHPRARVLLHNWFEGTHRFLGWSVIVFFWALVLMLAADNSTTAGTPYAVSLILTPSFWMLIVITLLVAYPWTRLRLRDVEAEAMSDHVVKLNFNYADVHYGQAVRLTDAPLRETHAFAVIPNPAAPSTDIEKAQSTGGLSNAGKKGFSVLVSNAGDWTNKIIKNPPKKIWTRGVPQYGVLRVAGLFEPCIVIATGSGIGPCLSLFVQRPDHPVRIIWSTQRPAETYGQGVIDALYRADPDAVIIDTKKTGRPDLVAITYRIWESSRRQALGLAQNEGVVTTKPNKNKMGPCEAVVIISNQKVTRKVVYGLESRGIPAYGAIFDS
;
A
#
# COMPACT_ATOMS: atom_id res chain seq x y z
N MET A 1 28.79 21.46 8.59
CA MET A 1 28.70 20.34 9.57
C MET A 1 28.83 19.05 8.78
N SER A 2 29.89 18.28 9.02
CA SER A 2 30.16 17.04 8.28
C SER A 2 29.70 15.84 9.12
N PHE A 3 28.96 14.91 8.52
CA PHE A 3 28.62 13.64 9.15
C PHE A 3 29.06 12.49 8.23
N THR A 4 30.17 11.88 8.60
CA THR A 4 30.67 10.62 8.05
C THR A 4 30.03 9.43 8.77
N THR A 5 29.45 8.49 8.04
CA THR A 5 29.14 7.15 8.55
C THR A 5 29.47 6.10 7.50
N SER A 6 30.58 5.41 7.70
CA SER A 6 30.99 4.21 6.95
C SER A 6 30.60 2.95 7.71
N SER A 7 30.01 1.96 7.04
CA SER A 7 30.14 0.56 7.43
C SER A 7 29.70 -0.39 6.31
N SER A 8 30.69 -0.93 5.61
CA SER A 8 30.58 -2.20 4.88
C SER A 8 30.49 -3.36 5.88
N VAL A 9 29.64 -4.35 5.62
CA VAL A 9 29.61 -5.59 6.42
C VAL A 9 30.16 -6.75 5.59
N THR A 10 31.32 -7.25 6.01
CA THR A 10 31.95 -8.48 5.54
C THR A 10 31.62 -9.62 6.52
N LEU A 11 31.54 -10.86 6.03
CA LEU A 11 31.19 -12.06 6.82
C LEU A 11 32.27 -12.43 7.85
N PRO A 12 31.91 -13.06 8.98
CA PRO A 12 32.86 -13.75 9.85
C PRO A 12 32.59 -15.26 10.03
N VAL A 13 33.70 -16.00 9.93
CA VAL A 13 34.07 -17.35 10.40
C VAL A 13 35.60 -17.21 10.61
N PRO A 14 36.35 -17.81 11.57
CA PRO A 14 36.12 -19.07 12.32
C PRO A 14 36.50 -19.08 13.84
N VAL A 15 36.32 -20.27 14.45
CA VAL A 15 37.22 -20.99 15.40
C VAL A 15 37.38 -20.57 16.88
N VAL A 16 37.53 -21.65 17.66
CA VAL A 16 37.76 -21.85 19.10
C VAL A 16 39.18 -21.48 19.54
N GLU A 17 39.32 -20.92 20.75
CA GLU A 17 40.46 -21.27 21.63
C GLU A 17 40.11 -21.07 23.12
N ASN A 18 40.59 -21.98 23.97
CA ASN A 18 40.39 -21.98 25.43
C ASN A 18 41.65 -21.46 26.14
N VAL A 19 41.53 -20.56 27.11
CA VAL A 19 42.50 -20.41 28.20
C VAL A 19 41.78 -20.07 29.51
N HIS A 20 42.02 -20.88 30.55
CA HIS A 20 41.67 -20.57 31.94
C HIS A 20 42.67 -19.57 32.54
N HIS A 21 42.21 -18.67 33.43
CA HIS A 21 42.92 -18.47 34.70
C HIS A 21 42.00 -17.87 35.79
N ASP A 22 42.31 -18.25 37.03
CA ASP A 22 41.47 -18.10 38.22
C ASP A 22 41.72 -16.83 39.07
N LEU A 23 40.78 -16.62 40.00
CA LEU A 23 40.95 -16.27 41.43
C LEU A 23 40.84 -14.81 41.97
N GLN A 24 40.28 -14.79 43.20
CA GLN A 24 40.16 -13.73 44.22
C GLN A 24 39.17 -12.59 43.92
N ILE A 25 37.97 -12.53 44.56
CA ILE A 25 37.64 -12.45 46.00
C ILE A 25 38.17 -11.19 46.68
N LYS A 26 37.25 -10.28 47.02
CA LYS A 26 37.32 -9.41 48.21
C LYS A 26 35.90 -9.19 48.77
N THR A 27 35.83 -9.05 50.09
CA THR A 27 34.62 -9.07 50.94
C THR A 27 34.35 -7.73 51.61
N GLY A 28 33.14 -7.55 52.13
CA GLY A 28 32.73 -6.50 53.06
C GLY A 28 31.95 -5.34 52.45
N ASP A 29 30.91 -4.78 53.07
CA ASP A 29 30.24 -5.18 54.33
C ASP A 29 28.76 -4.77 54.34
N GLU A 30 28.06 -5.28 55.35
CA GLU A 30 26.63 -5.22 55.61
C GLU A 30 26.03 -3.80 55.73
N ASN A 31 24.76 -3.67 55.34
CA ASN A 31 23.76 -3.15 56.28
C ASN A 31 22.34 -3.60 55.89
N SER A 32 21.56 -4.03 56.88
CA SER A 32 20.27 -4.72 56.72
C SER A 32 19.09 -3.86 57.19
N SER A 33 17.92 -4.09 56.61
CA SER A 33 16.60 -3.77 57.18
C SER A 33 15.55 -4.67 56.52
N GLU A 34 14.61 -5.18 57.32
CA GLU A 34 13.86 -6.41 57.02
C GLU A 34 12.39 -6.21 56.58
N LEU A 35 11.88 -7.25 55.90
CA LEU A 35 10.47 -7.69 55.78
C LEU A 35 9.42 -6.68 55.22
N THR A 36 8.41 -7.11 54.45
CA THR A 36 7.52 -8.25 54.76
C THR A 36 6.95 -8.90 53.48
N LEU A 37 6.84 -10.23 53.50
CA LEU A 37 6.22 -11.06 52.45
C LEU A 37 4.73 -11.31 52.76
N THR A 38 3.89 -11.37 51.71
CA THR A 38 2.56 -12.01 51.76
C THR A 38 2.38 -13.00 50.59
N PRO A 39 1.70 -14.15 50.79
CA PRO A 39 1.79 -15.29 49.88
C PRO A 39 0.69 -15.32 48.78
N PRO A 40 0.89 -16.09 47.68
CA PRO A 40 -0.08 -16.19 46.59
C PRO A 40 -1.25 -17.15 46.91
N THR A 41 -2.45 -16.78 46.48
CA THR A 41 -3.66 -17.62 46.62
C THR A 41 -3.79 -18.65 45.49
N LYS A 42 -4.36 -19.82 45.84
CA LYS A 42 -4.33 -21.09 45.10
C LYS A 42 -5.12 -21.08 43.79
N VAL A 43 -4.58 -21.79 42.79
CA VAL A 43 -5.30 -22.28 41.60
C VAL A 43 -6.14 -23.51 41.98
N PHE A 44 -7.33 -23.65 41.39
CA PHE A 44 -8.24 -24.78 41.60
C PHE A 44 -8.42 -25.57 40.29
N LEU A 45 -8.16 -26.88 40.32
CA LEU A 45 -8.39 -27.82 39.22
C LEU A 45 -9.24 -28.98 39.76
N PRO A 46 -10.32 -29.41 39.07
CA PRO A 46 -11.06 -30.63 39.39
C PRO A 46 -10.38 -31.88 38.79
N PRO A 47 -10.68 -33.08 39.32
CA PRO A 47 -9.82 -34.27 39.14
C PRO A 47 -10.18 -35.15 37.94
N SER A 48 -9.18 -35.91 37.48
CA SER A 48 -9.34 -37.10 36.64
C SER A 48 -9.35 -38.37 37.49
N SER A 49 -10.03 -39.42 37.01
CA SER A 49 -10.03 -40.75 37.64
C SER A 49 -10.26 -41.86 36.60
N ASN A 50 -9.68 -43.05 36.86
CA ASN A 50 -9.72 -44.29 36.07
C ASN A 50 -8.79 -44.22 34.84
N SER A 51 -7.57 -44.77 34.80
CA SER A 51 -6.98 -45.98 35.43
C SER A 51 -7.52 -47.31 34.90
N SER A 52 -6.72 -47.97 34.06
CA SER A 52 -6.53 -49.42 34.03
C SER A 52 -5.14 -49.75 33.48
N THR A 53 -4.33 -50.38 34.31
CA THR A 53 -2.91 -50.76 34.10
C THR A 53 -2.78 -51.96 33.15
N HIS A 54 -1.63 -52.13 32.47
CA HIS A 54 -0.90 -53.41 32.50
C HIS A 54 0.58 -53.33 32.05
N THR A 55 1.41 -54.12 32.74
CA THR A 55 2.88 -54.06 32.87
C THR A 55 3.39 -55.51 32.84
N LEU A 56 4.52 -55.96 32.25
CA LEU A 56 5.74 -55.36 31.65
C LEU A 56 6.29 -56.34 30.57
N VAL A 57 7.39 -56.02 29.86
CA VAL A 57 8.66 -56.82 29.76
C VAL A 57 9.52 -56.36 28.55
N VAL A 58 10.84 -56.34 28.73
CA VAL A 58 11.88 -55.98 27.75
C VAL A 58 12.76 -57.20 27.45
N THR A 59 13.18 -57.38 26.18
CA THR A 59 14.37 -58.16 25.80
C THR A 59 15.00 -57.59 24.53
N ASP A 60 16.33 -57.45 24.51
CA ASP A 60 17.13 -56.90 23.41
C ASP A 60 17.32 -57.87 22.22
N GLY A 61 17.62 -57.32 21.04
CA GLY A 61 18.15 -58.09 19.90
C GLY A 61 18.03 -57.40 18.54
N ALA A 62 19.16 -57.06 17.94
CA ALA A 62 19.30 -56.63 16.53
C ALA A 62 20.48 -57.39 15.88
N PRO A 63 20.75 -57.31 14.56
CA PRO A 63 19.99 -56.70 13.45
C PRO A 63 19.74 -57.69 12.27
N LEU A 64 19.00 -57.29 11.21
CA LEU A 64 19.19 -57.68 9.79
C LEU A 64 18.14 -57.04 8.84
N GLN A 65 18.51 -56.82 7.57
CA GLN A 65 17.69 -56.37 6.43
C GLN A 65 17.83 -57.37 5.26
N PRO A 66 17.08 -57.29 4.14
CA PRO A 66 15.64 -57.05 3.93
C PRO A 66 15.00 -58.19 3.08
N PRO A 67 13.69 -58.19 2.75
CA PRO A 67 13.28 -57.75 1.40
C PRO A 67 11.85 -57.14 1.29
N THR A 68 11.50 -56.67 0.08
CA THR A 68 10.29 -55.91 -0.33
C THR A 68 9.23 -56.79 -1.02
N PRO A 69 8.07 -56.24 -1.49
CA PRO A 69 6.75 -56.11 -0.82
C PRO A 69 5.71 -57.19 -1.24
N PRO A 70 4.43 -57.10 -0.81
CA PRO A 70 3.40 -56.57 -1.72
C PRO A 70 2.31 -55.68 -1.05
N ALA A 71 1.30 -55.26 -1.82
CA ALA A 71 0.34 -54.18 -1.51
C ALA A 71 -1.06 -54.66 -1.04
N SER A 72 -1.94 -53.68 -0.74
CA SER A 72 -3.36 -53.79 -0.29
C SER A 72 -3.50 -54.40 1.13
N SER A 73 -4.31 -53.96 2.08
CA SER A 73 -5.53 -53.13 2.24
C SER A 73 -5.87 -53.21 3.76
N SER A 74 -6.70 -52.43 4.45
CA SER A 74 -7.58 -51.27 4.16
C SER A 74 -7.86 -50.50 5.46
N SER A 75 -8.46 -49.30 5.32
CA SER A 75 -9.43 -48.69 6.27
C SER A 75 -9.04 -48.47 7.74
N VAL A 76 -8.71 -47.20 8.06
CA VAL A 76 -9.37 -46.47 9.15
C VAL A 76 -9.84 -45.13 8.54
N ASP A 77 -11.03 -44.67 8.91
CA ASP A 77 -11.62 -43.40 8.46
C ASP A 77 -10.83 -42.18 8.97
N ASP A 78 -10.50 -41.26 8.06
CA ASP A 78 -10.23 -39.84 8.35
C ASP A 78 -11.01 -39.02 7.31
N THR A 79 -12.23 -38.58 7.66
CA THR A 79 -13.17 -37.91 6.73
C THR A 79 -13.12 -36.38 6.84
N ASP A 80 -11.93 -35.78 6.77
CA ASP A 80 -11.73 -34.31 6.84
C ASP A 80 -10.85 -33.73 5.70
N ASP A 81 -10.32 -34.54 4.77
CA ASP A 81 -9.22 -34.15 3.86
C ASP A 81 -9.59 -33.70 2.42
N GLU A 82 -10.86 -33.78 1.96
CA GLU A 82 -11.18 -33.51 0.53
C GLU A 82 -10.95 -32.06 0.06
N ASP A 83 -11.08 -31.06 0.95
CA ASP A 83 -10.79 -29.66 0.59
C ASP A 83 -9.27 -29.39 0.47
N ASP A 84 -8.41 -30.31 0.94
CA ASP A 84 -6.96 -30.24 0.74
C ASP A 84 -6.52 -30.79 -0.64
N GLU A 85 -7.36 -31.58 -1.33
CA GLU A 85 -6.99 -32.18 -2.61
C GLU A 85 -6.89 -31.19 -3.79
N ILE A 86 -7.64 -30.07 -3.80
CA ILE A 86 -7.73 -29.20 -4.99
C ILE A 86 -6.33 -28.67 -5.40
N PRO A 87 -5.76 -29.15 -6.52
CA PRO A 87 -4.37 -28.86 -6.85
C PRO A 87 -4.29 -27.52 -7.57
N VAL A 88 -3.34 -26.68 -7.17
CA VAL A 88 -3.18 -25.35 -7.77
C VAL A 88 -2.65 -25.50 -9.21
N PRO A 89 -3.39 -25.09 -10.26
CA PRO A 89 -3.01 -25.36 -11.63
C PRO A 89 -1.71 -24.68 -12.02
N SER A 90 -1.10 -25.13 -13.12
CA SER A 90 0.07 -24.46 -13.69
C SER A 90 -0.27 -23.04 -14.19
N LYS A 91 0.75 -22.18 -14.27
CA LYS A 91 0.58 -20.78 -14.71
C LYS A 91 0.43 -20.74 -16.24
N LYS A 92 -0.63 -20.07 -16.72
CA LYS A 92 -0.99 -20.00 -18.15
C LYS A 92 0.11 -19.32 -18.98
N GLY A 93 0.43 -19.90 -20.14
CA GLY A 93 1.42 -19.41 -21.11
C GLY A 93 2.88 -19.50 -20.64
N ASN A 94 3.83 -19.29 -21.56
CA ASN A 94 5.26 -19.52 -21.32
C ASN A 94 5.90 -18.43 -20.43
N ARG A 95 7.10 -18.71 -19.87
CA ARG A 95 7.87 -17.74 -19.05
C ARG A 95 7.98 -16.33 -19.68
N PRO A 96 8.42 -16.16 -20.96
CA PRO A 96 8.52 -14.82 -21.57
C PRO A 96 7.15 -14.13 -21.74
N TYR A 97 6.10 -14.86 -22.13
CA TYR A 97 4.74 -14.32 -22.22
C TYR A 97 4.27 -13.74 -20.87
N ARG A 98 4.47 -14.49 -19.77
CA ARG A 98 4.08 -14.02 -18.43
C ARG A 98 4.87 -12.81 -17.98
N TYR A 99 6.17 -12.75 -18.30
CA TYR A 99 7.00 -11.57 -18.04
C TYR A 99 6.47 -10.35 -18.81
N LEU A 100 6.24 -10.48 -20.11
CA LEU A 100 5.73 -9.39 -20.94
C LEU A 100 4.32 -8.95 -20.50
N ARG A 101 3.41 -9.89 -20.22
CA ARG A 101 2.01 -9.60 -19.87
C ARG A 101 1.82 -8.97 -18.48
N TRP A 102 2.61 -9.39 -17.48
CA TRP A 102 2.37 -9.02 -16.08
C TRP A 102 3.43 -8.09 -15.48
N ASN A 103 4.67 -8.09 -15.99
CA ASN A 103 5.69 -7.12 -15.57
C ASN A 103 5.58 -5.84 -16.44
N PHE A 104 5.89 -5.93 -17.73
CA PHE A 104 5.86 -4.78 -18.64
C PHE A 104 4.42 -4.34 -18.96
N GLY A 105 3.54 -5.29 -19.29
CA GLY A 105 2.14 -5.07 -19.63
C GLY A 105 1.19 -4.87 -18.44
N SER A 106 1.70 -4.49 -17.27
CA SER A 106 0.87 -4.07 -16.13
C SER A 106 0.13 -2.76 -16.46
N VAL A 107 -1.08 -2.57 -15.92
CA VAL A 107 -1.93 -1.41 -16.31
C VAL A 107 -1.26 -0.08 -16.01
N TYR A 108 -0.59 0.03 -14.85
CA TYR A 108 0.26 1.16 -14.49
C TYR A 108 1.29 1.51 -15.58
N ARG A 109 2.04 0.51 -16.06
CA ARG A 109 3.07 0.72 -17.08
C ARG A 109 2.50 0.99 -18.46
N ARG A 110 1.33 0.44 -18.81
CA ARG A 110 0.63 0.82 -20.05
C ARG A 110 0.22 2.30 -20.04
N ILE A 111 -0.33 2.78 -18.92
CA ILE A 111 -0.72 4.19 -18.74
C ILE A 111 0.53 5.08 -18.79
N PHE A 112 1.62 4.70 -18.09
CA PHE A 112 2.92 5.37 -18.19
C PHE A 112 3.41 5.44 -19.64
N SER A 113 3.45 4.31 -20.35
CA SER A 113 3.93 4.23 -21.72
C SER A 113 3.08 5.05 -22.68
N LEU A 114 1.75 5.10 -22.51
CA LEU A 114 0.88 5.95 -23.31
C LEU A 114 1.19 7.44 -23.10
N ALA A 115 1.29 7.88 -21.83
CA ALA A 115 1.63 9.26 -21.51
C ALA A 115 3.05 9.65 -21.97
N PHE A 116 4.02 8.77 -21.77
CA PHE A 116 5.42 9.00 -22.14
C PHE A 116 5.63 8.95 -23.66
N PHE A 117 5.29 7.85 -24.33
CA PHE A 117 5.52 7.72 -25.78
C PHE A 117 4.61 8.64 -26.60
N GLY A 118 3.41 9.00 -26.13
CA GLY A 118 2.60 10.05 -26.74
C GLY A 118 3.31 11.41 -26.75
N ASN A 119 3.97 11.77 -25.64
CA ASN A 119 4.80 12.97 -25.57
C ASN A 119 6.06 12.89 -26.44
N ILE A 120 6.75 11.75 -26.45
CA ILE A 120 7.95 11.57 -27.30
C ILE A 120 7.57 11.62 -28.79
N ALA A 121 6.45 11.03 -29.19
CA ALA A 121 5.94 11.13 -30.56
C ALA A 121 5.58 12.58 -30.93
N ALA A 122 4.94 13.33 -30.03
CA ALA A 122 4.66 14.75 -30.23
C ALA A 122 5.95 15.59 -30.34
N LEU A 123 6.95 15.34 -29.48
CA LEU A 123 8.26 16.00 -29.53
C LEU A 123 8.97 15.72 -30.86
N ILE A 124 9.06 14.46 -31.28
CA ILE A 124 9.64 14.04 -32.57
C ILE A 124 8.89 14.71 -33.74
N PHE A 125 7.56 14.73 -33.71
CA PHE A 125 6.75 15.37 -34.75
C PHE A 125 7.05 16.87 -34.88
N VAL A 126 7.13 17.61 -33.77
CA VAL A 126 7.44 19.06 -33.81
C VAL A 126 8.90 19.30 -34.25
N ILE A 127 9.86 18.47 -33.82
CA ILE A 127 11.26 18.53 -34.31
C ILE A 127 11.30 18.32 -35.83
N ILE A 128 10.69 17.25 -36.34
CA ILE A 128 10.66 16.95 -37.79
C ILE A 128 10.01 18.11 -38.56
N ARG A 129 8.87 18.63 -38.08
CA ARG A 129 8.21 19.78 -38.69
C ARG A 129 9.11 21.02 -38.72
N SER A 130 9.87 21.28 -37.66
CA SER A 130 10.83 22.38 -37.59
C SER A 130 12.02 22.19 -38.54
N LEU A 131 12.43 20.96 -38.84
CA LEU A 131 13.55 20.65 -39.74
C LEU A 131 13.15 20.72 -41.22
N ILE A 132 11.90 20.39 -41.57
CA ILE A 132 11.38 20.45 -42.95
C ILE A 132 10.79 21.85 -43.26
N GLY A 133 11.25 22.90 -42.57
CA GLY A 133 10.85 24.29 -42.84
C GLY A 133 9.41 24.66 -42.43
N GLY A 134 8.76 23.87 -41.57
CA GLY A 134 7.48 24.20 -40.97
C GLY A 134 7.59 25.16 -39.78
N ILE A 135 6.63 25.11 -38.86
CA ILE A 135 6.65 25.96 -37.64
C ILE A 135 7.91 25.60 -36.82
N PRO A 136 8.76 26.59 -36.48
CA PRO A 136 10.00 26.33 -35.75
C PRO A 136 9.73 25.89 -34.31
N LEU A 137 10.58 24.99 -33.79
CA LEU A 137 10.56 24.63 -32.37
C LEU A 137 11.12 25.79 -31.54
N THR A 138 10.25 26.48 -30.79
CA THR A 138 10.63 27.63 -29.94
C THR A 138 10.77 27.24 -28.46
N PRO A 139 11.57 27.97 -27.66
CA PRO A 139 11.62 27.76 -26.21
C PRO A 139 10.24 27.87 -25.55
N GLN A 140 9.38 28.79 -26.00
CA GLN A 140 8.03 28.96 -25.45
C GLN A 140 7.13 27.73 -25.73
N THR A 141 7.30 27.08 -26.88
CA THR A 141 6.59 25.83 -27.21
C THR A 141 7.03 24.69 -26.27
N CYS A 142 8.35 24.51 -26.10
CA CYS A 142 8.87 23.50 -25.20
C CYS A 142 8.48 23.77 -23.74
N ALA A 143 8.62 25.01 -23.25
CA ALA A 143 8.22 25.40 -21.90
C ALA A 143 6.73 25.18 -21.63
N THR A 144 5.87 25.41 -22.63
CA THR A 144 4.44 25.09 -22.55
C THR A 144 4.21 23.59 -22.40
N ALA A 145 4.89 22.75 -23.20
CA ALA A 145 4.78 21.29 -23.12
C ALA A 145 5.31 20.73 -21.78
N VAL A 146 6.39 21.31 -21.25
CA VAL A 146 6.93 21.03 -19.91
C VAL A 146 5.87 21.34 -18.85
N SER A 147 5.37 22.58 -18.80
CA SER A 147 4.37 23.02 -17.82
C SER A 147 3.09 22.17 -17.88
N ALA A 148 2.62 21.81 -19.07
CA ALA A 148 1.44 20.96 -19.26
C ALA A 148 1.65 19.54 -18.67
N ASN A 149 2.83 18.96 -18.86
CA ASN A 149 3.16 17.65 -18.28
C ASN A 149 3.30 17.72 -16.75
N ILE A 150 3.95 18.74 -16.20
CA ILE A 150 4.03 18.94 -14.74
C ILE A 150 2.63 19.12 -14.15
N LEU A 151 1.78 19.96 -14.77
CA LEU A 151 0.40 20.18 -14.36
C LEU A 151 -0.40 18.86 -14.36
N ALA A 152 -0.34 18.08 -15.43
CA ALA A 152 -1.01 16.77 -15.50
C ALA A 152 -0.50 15.80 -14.42
N ALA A 153 0.82 15.79 -14.17
CA ALA A 153 1.44 14.93 -13.18
C ALA A 153 1.04 15.29 -11.74
N LEU A 154 0.85 16.57 -11.42
CA LEU A 154 0.35 17.01 -10.12
C LEU A 154 -1.17 16.84 -10.00
N PHE A 155 -1.92 17.17 -11.04
CA PHE A 155 -3.38 17.12 -11.04
C PHE A 155 -3.91 15.70 -10.76
N ILE A 156 -3.31 14.67 -11.37
CA ILE A 156 -3.69 13.27 -11.13
C ILE A 156 -3.30 12.75 -9.74
N ARG A 157 -2.41 13.47 -9.02
CA ARG A 157 -2.05 13.19 -7.62
C ARG A 157 -2.85 14.02 -6.62
N ASN A 158 -3.67 14.98 -7.07
CA ASN A 158 -4.53 15.74 -6.18
C ASN A 158 -5.61 14.82 -5.58
N GLU A 159 -5.77 14.93 -4.27
CA GLU A 159 -6.70 14.14 -3.46
C GLU A 159 -8.18 14.24 -3.90
N HIS A 160 -8.62 15.40 -4.41
CA HIS A 160 -9.97 15.54 -4.99
C HIS A 160 -10.09 14.86 -6.35
N THR A 161 -9.07 14.98 -7.20
CA THR A 161 -9.02 14.29 -8.50
C THR A 161 -9.07 12.78 -8.29
N VAL A 162 -8.26 12.23 -7.38
CA VAL A 162 -8.30 10.81 -7.04
C VAL A 162 -9.68 10.42 -6.48
N ASN A 163 -10.24 11.21 -5.56
CA ASN A 163 -11.55 10.91 -5.00
C ASN A 163 -12.68 10.97 -6.05
N ALA A 164 -12.62 11.90 -7.01
CA ALA A 164 -13.55 12.00 -8.12
C ALA A 164 -13.44 10.79 -9.07
N LEU A 165 -12.21 10.36 -9.40
CA LEU A 165 -11.97 9.15 -10.19
C LEU A 165 -12.53 7.89 -9.52
N PHE A 166 -12.31 7.71 -8.22
CA PHE A 166 -12.92 6.59 -7.49
C PHE A 166 -14.46 6.70 -7.43
N LYS A 167 -15.04 7.88 -7.27
CA LYS A 167 -16.50 8.05 -7.36
C LYS A 167 -17.02 7.64 -8.74
N LEU A 168 -16.40 8.12 -9.82
CA LEU A 168 -16.81 7.85 -11.20
C LEU A 168 -16.67 6.38 -11.61
N PHE A 169 -15.57 5.71 -11.22
CA PHE A 169 -15.28 4.35 -11.66
C PHE A 169 -15.63 3.25 -10.64
N VAL A 170 -15.92 3.59 -9.39
CA VAL A 170 -16.21 2.59 -8.33
C VAL A 170 -17.56 2.78 -7.65
N LEU A 171 -18.09 4.01 -7.57
CA LEU A 171 -19.39 4.26 -6.92
C LEU A 171 -20.54 4.44 -7.91
N PHE A 172 -20.32 5.10 -9.04
CA PHE A 172 -21.33 5.33 -10.07
C PHE A 172 -21.75 4.07 -10.86
N PRO A 173 -20.85 3.13 -11.20
CA PRO A 173 -21.24 1.91 -11.89
C PRO A 173 -22.08 1.01 -10.97
N SER A 174 -23.26 0.60 -11.44
CA SER A 174 -24.09 -0.37 -10.70
C SER A 174 -23.33 -1.70 -10.50
N ALA A 175 -23.52 -2.34 -9.35
CA ALA A 175 -23.06 -3.72 -9.12
C ALA A 175 -23.59 -4.70 -10.19
N LYS A 176 -24.75 -4.39 -10.80
CA LYS A 176 -25.35 -5.14 -11.91
C LYS A 176 -24.62 -4.97 -13.26
N ALA A 177 -23.62 -4.09 -13.36
CA ALA A 177 -22.86 -3.92 -14.59
C ALA A 177 -22.13 -5.22 -14.98
N PRO A 178 -21.96 -5.54 -16.27
CA PRO A 178 -21.22 -6.72 -16.72
C PRO A 178 -19.84 -6.83 -16.07
N LEU A 179 -19.48 -8.03 -15.59
CA LEU A 179 -18.25 -8.27 -14.84
C LEU A 179 -16.96 -7.85 -15.58
N ARG A 180 -16.97 -7.85 -16.93
CA ARG A 180 -15.87 -7.31 -17.76
C ARG A 180 -15.65 -5.80 -17.54
N ILE A 181 -16.72 -5.02 -17.36
CA ILE A 181 -16.66 -3.58 -17.10
C ILE A 181 -16.16 -3.34 -15.68
N ARG A 182 -16.77 -4.01 -14.68
CA ARG A 182 -16.34 -3.92 -13.26
C ARG A 182 -14.87 -4.30 -13.08
N ARG A 183 -14.40 -5.36 -13.75
CA ARG A 183 -12.98 -5.77 -13.76
C ARG A 183 -12.03 -4.73 -14.37
N THR A 184 -12.49 -3.96 -15.35
CA THR A 184 -11.73 -2.91 -16.02
C THR A 184 -11.65 -1.67 -15.13
N PHE A 185 -12.79 -1.19 -14.62
CA PHE A 185 -12.87 -0.05 -13.71
C PHE A 185 -12.12 -0.28 -12.40
N ALA A 186 -12.11 -1.50 -11.87
CA ALA A 186 -11.32 -1.85 -10.70
C ALA A 186 -9.80 -1.60 -10.86
N LYS A 187 -9.26 -1.45 -12.07
CA LYS A 187 -7.85 -1.07 -12.28
C LYS A 187 -7.58 0.43 -12.10
N ILE A 188 -8.58 1.26 -11.74
CA ILE A 188 -8.47 2.72 -11.59
C ILE A 188 -7.30 3.17 -10.69
N TYR A 189 -6.96 2.41 -9.65
CA TYR A 189 -5.82 2.70 -8.76
C TYR A 189 -4.45 2.68 -9.46
N SER A 190 -4.39 2.36 -10.76
CA SER A 190 -3.22 2.48 -11.64
C SER A 190 -2.95 3.91 -12.14
N TYR A 191 -3.78 4.91 -11.78
CA TYR A 191 -3.68 6.30 -12.26
C TYR A 191 -2.30 6.95 -12.09
N GLY A 192 -1.48 6.49 -11.13
CA GLY A 192 -0.11 6.96 -10.93
C GLY A 192 0.80 6.80 -12.16
N GLY A 193 0.43 5.96 -13.13
CA GLY A 193 1.14 5.86 -14.40
C GLY A 193 1.16 7.18 -15.17
N ILE A 194 0.10 8.00 -15.06
CA ILE A 194 0.04 9.34 -15.65
C ILE A 194 1.06 10.25 -14.98
N HIS A 195 1.12 10.24 -13.64
CA HIS A 195 2.07 11.05 -12.87
C HIS A 195 3.51 10.76 -13.26
N SER A 196 3.90 9.48 -13.28
CA SER A 196 5.26 9.08 -13.63
C SER A 196 5.56 9.31 -15.12
N GLY A 197 4.60 9.03 -16.02
CA GLY A 197 4.78 9.20 -17.47
C GLY A 197 4.93 10.66 -17.89
N CYS A 198 4.07 11.54 -17.39
CA CYS A 198 4.18 12.99 -17.59
C CYS A 198 5.41 13.58 -16.89
N GLY A 199 5.76 13.12 -15.68
CA GLY A 199 6.96 13.56 -14.98
C GLY A 199 8.25 13.28 -15.76
N VAL A 200 8.39 12.09 -16.33
CA VAL A 200 9.54 11.75 -17.20
C VAL A 200 9.45 12.49 -18.54
N ALA A 201 8.28 12.57 -19.17
CA ALA A 201 8.09 13.31 -20.43
C ALA A 201 8.46 14.81 -20.29
N SER A 202 8.12 15.42 -19.16
CA SER A 202 8.49 16.80 -18.83
C SER A 202 9.99 17.03 -18.89
N PHE A 203 10.81 16.07 -18.45
CA PHE A 203 12.26 16.19 -18.51
C PHE A 203 12.78 16.15 -19.96
N PHE A 204 12.26 15.27 -20.81
CA PHE A 204 12.66 15.23 -22.24
C PHE A 204 12.25 16.51 -22.98
N TRP A 205 11.05 17.04 -22.72
CA TRP A 205 10.66 18.37 -23.24
C TRP A 205 11.54 19.50 -22.69
N PHE A 206 12.03 19.40 -21.45
CA PHE A 206 12.92 20.39 -20.87
C PHE A 206 14.37 20.28 -21.38
N VAL A 207 14.83 19.09 -21.74
CA VAL A 207 16.09 18.91 -22.49
C VAL A 207 15.96 19.54 -23.88
N ALA A 208 14.83 19.35 -24.57
CA ALA A 208 14.58 20.00 -25.87
C ALA A 208 14.50 21.54 -25.75
N PHE A 209 13.84 22.06 -24.69
CA PHE A 209 13.84 23.48 -24.33
C PHE A 209 15.28 24.01 -24.19
N LEU A 210 16.11 23.34 -23.38
CA LEU A 210 17.48 23.73 -23.10
C LEU A 210 18.35 23.72 -24.37
N VAL A 211 18.23 22.71 -25.23
CA VAL A 211 18.98 22.64 -26.50
C VAL A 211 18.63 23.81 -27.42
N VAL A 212 17.34 24.13 -27.60
CA VAL A 212 16.90 25.27 -28.43
C VAL A 212 17.37 26.60 -27.81
N LEU A 213 17.21 26.75 -26.50
CA LEU A 213 17.58 27.96 -25.77
C LEU A 213 19.09 28.23 -25.85
N THR A 214 19.93 27.22 -25.63
CA THR A 214 21.40 27.34 -25.75
C THR A 214 21.84 27.61 -27.19
N ALA A 215 21.13 27.08 -28.20
CA ALA A 215 21.41 27.40 -29.59
C ALA A 215 21.09 28.87 -29.93
N GLN A 216 19.98 29.41 -29.41
CA GLN A 216 19.57 30.80 -29.62
C GLN A 216 20.41 31.81 -28.82
N LEU A 217 20.83 31.45 -27.61
CA LEU A 217 21.55 32.33 -26.67
C LEU A 217 23.06 32.04 -26.58
N LYS A 218 23.64 31.40 -27.62
CA LYS A 218 25.03 30.91 -27.63
C LYS A 218 26.08 31.94 -27.19
N ASN A 219 25.85 33.22 -27.52
CA ASN A 219 26.54 34.36 -26.93
C ASN A 219 25.48 35.28 -26.30
N PRO A 220 25.26 35.25 -24.97
CA PRO A 220 24.20 36.05 -24.34
C PRO A 220 24.56 37.54 -24.38
N SER A 221 23.79 38.30 -25.16
CA SER A 221 24.02 39.75 -25.38
C SER A 221 23.75 40.64 -24.17
N ASN A 222 23.15 40.09 -23.11
CA ASN A 222 22.85 40.79 -21.86
C ASN A 222 22.87 39.82 -20.67
N ALA A 223 22.91 40.36 -19.45
CA ALA A 223 22.94 39.56 -18.22
C ALA A 223 21.66 38.70 -18.02
N VAL A 224 20.48 39.19 -18.43
CA VAL A 224 19.20 38.47 -18.31
C VAL A 224 19.25 37.15 -19.07
N ARG A 225 19.77 37.15 -20.30
CA ARG A 225 19.95 35.95 -21.13
C ARG A 225 20.94 34.95 -20.53
N ALA A 226 21.99 35.44 -19.88
CA ALA A 226 22.93 34.59 -19.13
C ALA A 226 22.27 33.93 -17.90
N TYR A 227 21.45 34.67 -17.14
CA TYR A 227 20.69 34.11 -16.02
C TYR A 227 19.61 33.12 -16.47
N ILE A 228 18.90 33.39 -17.57
CA ILE A 228 17.95 32.45 -18.19
C ILE A 228 18.62 31.12 -18.53
N LEU A 229 19.83 31.13 -19.12
CA LEU A 229 20.59 29.91 -19.39
C LEU A 229 21.00 29.20 -18.11
N LEU A 230 21.59 29.91 -17.14
CA LEU A 230 22.04 29.34 -15.87
C LEU A 230 20.90 28.64 -15.12
N ASP A 231 19.77 29.32 -14.98
CA ASP A 231 18.56 28.80 -14.34
C ASP A 231 18.01 27.57 -15.08
N SER A 232 18.03 27.61 -16.42
CA SER A 232 17.64 26.46 -17.25
C SER A 232 18.55 25.25 -17.05
N TYR A 233 19.88 25.42 -17.00
CA TYR A 233 20.80 24.32 -16.69
C TYR A 233 20.56 23.76 -15.27
N LEU A 234 20.29 24.62 -14.29
CA LEU A 234 20.00 24.23 -12.92
C LEU A 234 18.69 23.42 -12.81
N ILE A 235 17.60 23.90 -13.42
CA ILE A 235 16.32 23.16 -13.47
C ILE A 235 16.52 21.79 -14.12
N CYS A 236 17.30 21.70 -15.21
CA CYS A 236 17.57 20.44 -15.89
C CYS A 236 18.29 19.44 -14.98
N ALA A 237 19.32 19.89 -14.26
CA ALA A 237 20.06 19.07 -13.29
C ALA A 237 19.16 18.61 -12.12
N LEU A 238 18.29 19.49 -11.60
CA LEU A 238 17.35 19.14 -10.54
C LEU A 238 16.29 18.12 -11.01
N LEU A 239 15.73 18.29 -12.20
CA LEU A 239 14.80 17.32 -12.80
C LEU A 239 15.47 15.96 -13.05
N ALA A 240 16.71 15.95 -13.55
CA ALA A 240 17.50 14.73 -13.73
C ALA A 240 17.74 14.01 -12.39
N ALA A 241 18.09 14.75 -11.33
CA ALA A 241 18.26 14.19 -9.99
C ALA A 241 16.95 13.59 -9.45
N ILE A 242 15.83 14.29 -9.57
CA ILE A 242 14.51 13.80 -9.16
C ILE A 242 14.16 12.49 -9.88
N ILE A 243 14.40 12.40 -11.19
CA ILE A 243 14.16 11.17 -11.97
C ILE A 243 15.11 10.05 -11.56
N GLY A 244 16.39 10.35 -11.31
CA GLY A 244 17.39 9.40 -10.83
C GLY A 244 16.97 8.72 -9.53
N PHE A 245 16.57 9.50 -8.52
CA PHE A 245 16.05 8.95 -7.25
C PHE A 245 14.67 8.28 -7.40
N ALA A 246 13.82 8.75 -8.32
CA ALA A 246 12.52 8.15 -8.61
C ALA A 246 12.61 6.80 -9.35
N HIS A 247 13.76 6.46 -9.94
CA HIS A 247 13.96 5.19 -10.64
C HIS A 247 13.63 3.99 -9.72
N PRO A 248 12.84 2.98 -10.16
CA PRO A 248 12.27 1.97 -9.27
C PRO A 248 13.26 1.18 -8.41
N ARG A 249 14.51 1.01 -8.84
CA ARG A 249 15.57 0.40 -8.01
C ARG A 249 16.09 1.37 -6.95
N ALA A 250 16.40 2.61 -7.34
CA ALA A 250 16.93 3.63 -6.43
C ALA A 250 15.92 3.96 -5.34
N ARG A 251 14.65 4.18 -5.70
CA ARG A 251 13.55 4.47 -4.77
C ARG A 251 13.32 3.38 -3.71
N VAL A 252 13.57 2.10 -4.03
CA VAL A 252 13.41 1.00 -3.07
C VAL A 252 14.62 0.90 -2.13
N LEU A 253 15.84 1.12 -2.64
CA LEU A 253 17.08 1.05 -1.85
C LEU A 253 17.32 2.31 -1.00
N LEU A 254 16.89 3.47 -1.48
CA LEU A 254 17.19 4.80 -0.94
C LEU A 254 15.89 5.56 -0.62
N HIS A 255 14.91 4.89 -0.01
CA HIS A 255 13.54 5.41 0.17
C HIS A 255 13.49 6.81 0.80
N ASN A 256 14.21 7.03 1.90
CA ASN A 256 14.23 8.30 2.62
C ASN A 256 14.85 9.44 1.77
N TRP A 257 15.90 9.13 1.01
CA TRP A 257 16.51 10.07 0.07
C TRP A 257 15.58 10.39 -1.10
N PHE A 258 14.86 9.40 -1.63
CA PHE A 258 13.82 9.63 -2.63
C PHE A 258 12.71 10.56 -2.10
N GLU A 259 12.20 10.32 -0.89
CA GLU A 259 11.14 11.16 -0.30
C GLU A 259 11.62 12.61 -0.11
N GLY A 260 12.82 12.80 0.42
CA GLY A 260 13.44 14.11 0.61
C GLY A 260 13.71 14.83 -0.71
N THR A 261 14.41 14.18 -1.65
CA THR A 261 14.78 14.80 -2.94
C THR A 261 13.54 15.14 -3.77
N HIS A 262 12.57 14.22 -3.89
CA HIS A 262 11.34 14.46 -4.65
C HIS A 262 10.49 15.59 -4.05
N ARG A 263 10.52 15.79 -2.73
CA ARG A 263 9.87 16.93 -2.06
C ARG A 263 10.63 18.24 -2.27
N PHE A 264 11.85 18.32 -1.75
CA PHE A 264 12.57 19.59 -1.63
C PHE A 264 13.08 20.08 -2.99
N LEU A 265 13.64 19.19 -3.82
CA LEU A 265 14.04 19.59 -5.17
C LEU A 265 12.81 19.90 -6.04
N GLY A 266 11.69 19.21 -5.80
CA GLY A 266 10.41 19.53 -6.46
C GLY A 266 9.93 20.96 -6.15
N TRP A 267 10.09 21.44 -4.91
CA TRP A 267 9.80 22.83 -4.55
C TRP A 267 10.79 23.81 -5.18
N SER A 268 12.10 23.52 -5.12
CA SER A 268 13.12 24.34 -5.76
C SER A 268 12.86 24.49 -7.27
N VAL A 269 12.53 23.39 -7.96
CA VAL A 269 12.18 23.39 -9.38
C VAL A 269 10.99 24.31 -9.67
N ILE A 270 9.95 24.35 -8.83
CA ILE A 270 8.81 25.27 -9.03
C ILE A 270 9.24 26.74 -8.86
N VAL A 271 10.10 27.05 -7.89
CA VAL A 271 10.63 28.41 -7.68
C VAL A 271 11.49 28.85 -8.86
N PHE A 272 12.37 27.97 -9.35
CA PHE A 272 13.18 28.24 -10.54
C PHE A 272 12.32 28.33 -11.82
N PHE A 273 11.29 27.51 -12.00
CA PHE A 273 10.34 27.70 -13.10
C PHE A 273 9.61 29.05 -13.05
N TRP A 274 9.33 29.59 -11.87
CA TRP A 274 8.79 30.94 -11.71
C TRP A 274 9.78 31.99 -12.18
N ALA A 275 11.04 31.91 -11.73
CA ALA A 275 12.11 32.79 -12.19
C ALA A 275 12.28 32.72 -13.72
N LEU A 276 12.42 31.52 -14.28
CA LEU A 276 12.55 31.28 -15.71
C LEU A 276 11.42 31.88 -16.55
N VAL A 277 10.15 31.67 -16.15
CA VAL A 277 8.99 32.22 -16.89
C VAL A 277 8.95 33.74 -16.79
N LEU A 278 9.23 34.31 -15.62
CA LEU A 278 9.24 35.77 -15.43
C LEU A 278 10.38 36.45 -16.20
N MET A 279 11.58 35.83 -16.25
CA MET A 279 12.72 36.32 -17.02
C MET A 279 12.49 36.17 -18.53
N LEU A 280 11.93 35.05 -18.99
CA LEU A 280 11.62 34.82 -20.41
C LEU A 280 10.54 35.81 -20.91
N ALA A 281 9.56 36.15 -20.08
CA ALA A 281 8.60 37.21 -20.38
C ALA A 281 9.25 38.59 -20.46
N ALA A 282 10.31 38.86 -19.68
CA ALA A 282 11.04 40.14 -19.71
C ALA A 282 11.94 40.28 -20.96
N ASP A 283 12.61 39.19 -21.37
CA ASP A 283 13.39 39.19 -22.61
C ASP A 283 12.49 39.30 -23.85
N ASN A 284 11.35 38.62 -23.85
CA ASN A 284 10.32 38.75 -24.88
C ASN A 284 9.74 40.17 -24.95
N SER A 285 9.39 40.77 -23.80
CA SER A 285 8.88 42.15 -23.70
C SER A 285 9.87 43.16 -24.29
N THR A 286 11.14 43.05 -23.92
CA THR A 286 12.22 43.89 -24.45
C THR A 286 12.42 43.70 -25.95
N THR A 287 12.42 42.45 -26.43
CA THR A 287 12.71 42.12 -27.84
C THR A 287 11.55 42.48 -28.77
N ALA A 288 10.30 42.35 -28.31
CA ALA A 288 9.11 42.63 -29.11
C ALA A 288 8.55 44.06 -28.93
N GLY A 289 9.13 44.86 -28.03
CA GLY A 289 8.62 46.20 -27.71
C GLY A 289 7.23 46.21 -27.05
N THR A 290 6.80 45.09 -26.46
CA THR A 290 5.47 44.96 -25.85
C THR A 290 5.53 45.13 -24.33
N PRO A 291 4.47 45.64 -23.67
CA PRO A 291 4.46 45.76 -22.21
C PRO A 291 4.64 44.41 -21.51
N TYR A 292 5.46 44.38 -20.46
CA TYR A 292 5.80 43.16 -19.71
C TYR A 292 4.58 42.34 -19.28
N ALA A 293 3.55 43.01 -18.74
CA ALA A 293 2.31 42.37 -18.31
C ALA A 293 1.58 41.63 -19.46
N VAL A 294 1.62 42.17 -20.68
CA VAL A 294 1.03 41.54 -21.87
C VAL A 294 1.83 40.29 -22.25
N SER A 295 3.16 40.38 -22.27
CA SER A 295 4.05 39.23 -22.52
C SER A 295 3.84 38.09 -21.51
N LEU A 296 3.58 38.43 -20.25
CA LEU A 296 3.33 37.47 -19.18
C LEU A 296 1.96 36.80 -19.30
N ILE A 297 0.88 37.58 -19.49
CA ILE A 297 -0.51 37.07 -19.59
C ILE A 297 -0.70 36.17 -20.82
N LEU A 298 -0.02 36.48 -21.94
CA LEU A 298 -0.06 35.67 -23.16
C LEU A 298 0.79 34.38 -23.09
N THR A 299 1.59 34.18 -22.04
CA THR A 299 2.44 32.99 -21.87
C THR A 299 1.65 31.85 -21.19
N PRO A 300 1.34 30.72 -21.84
CA PRO A 300 0.52 29.66 -21.24
C PRO A 300 1.17 29.02 -20.00
N SER A 301 2.50 28.92 -19.98
CA SER A 301 3.27 28.44 -18.83
C SER A 301 3.02 29.23 -17.55
N PHE A 302 2.76 30.55 -17.63
CA PHE A 302 2.46 31.38 -16.46
C PHE A 302 1.18 30.90 -15.76
N TRP A 303 0.08 30.74 -16.50
CA TRP A 303 -1.19 30.24 -15.96
C TRP A 303 -1.09 28.81 -15.43
N MET A 304 -0.41 27.92 -16.16
CA MET A 304 -0.18 26.55 -15.69
C MET A 304 0.65 26.52 -14.41
N LEU A 305 1.63 27.42 -14.26
CA LEU A 305 2.47 27.51 -13.07
C LEU A 305 1.73 28.09 -11.85
N ILE A 306 0.77 29.00 -12.05
CA ILE A 306 -0.20 29.39 -11.00
C ILE A 306 -0.95 28.15 -10.51
N VAL A 307 -1.55 27.37 -11.42
CA VAL A 307 -2.32 26.17 -11.03
C VAL A 307 -1.44 25.11 -10.37
N ILE A 308 -0.22 24.87 -10.87
CA ILE A 308 0.79 24.00 -10.23
C ILE A 308 1.07 24.46 -8.79
N THR A 309 1.31 25.76 -8.59
CA THR A 309 1.62 26.34 -7.27
C THR A 309 0.44 26.17 -6.32
N LEU A 310 -0.79 26.43 -6.78
CA LEU A 310 -2.01 26.20 -6.00
C LEU A 310 -2.21 24.73 -5.65
N LEU A 311 -1.94 23.79 -6.57
CA LEU A 311 -2.03 22.35 -6.33
C LEU A 311 -1.00 21.88 -5.28
N VAL A 312 0.21 22.44 -5.26
CA VAL A 312 1.23 22.12 -4.24
C VAL A 312 0.88 22.76 -2.89
N ALA A 313 0.40 24.00 -2.88
CA ALA A 313 0.01 24.70 -1.65
C ALA A 313 -1.25 24.10 -0.99
N TYR A 314 -2.20 23.60 -1.78
CA TYR A 314 -3.51 23.17 -1.31
C TYR A 314 -3.48 22.20 -0.12
N PRO A 315 -2.71 21.08 -0.11
CA PRO A 315 -2.64 20.18 1.05
C PRO A 315 -2.11 20.84 2.34
N TRP A 316 -1.29 21.89 2.24
CA TRP A 316 -0.78 22.65 3.38
C TRP A 316 -1.85 23.56 3.99
N THR A 317 -2.71 24.17 3.16
CA THR A 317 -3.88 24.93 3.66
C THR A 317 -4.83 24.06 4.49
N ARG A 318 -4.80 22.74 4.28
CA ARG A 318 -5.58 21.71 4.97
C ARG A 318 -4.85 21.03 6.13
N LEU A 319 -3.62 21.44 6.45
CA LEU A 319 -2.87 20.93 7.61
C LEU A 319 -3.59 21.35 8.90
N ARG A 320 -4.03 20.39 9.72
CA ARG A 320 -4.77 20.64 10.96
C ARG A 320 -4.29 19.73 12.08
N LEU A 321 -3.94 20.32 13.22
CA LEU A 321 -3.70 19.60 14.46
C LEU A 321 -5.04 19.10 14.98
N ARG A 322 -5.14 17.81 15.27
CA ARG A 322 -6.36 17.14 15.74
C ARG A 322 -6.08 16.47 17.06
N ASP A 323 -7.04 16.55 17.97
CA ASP A 323 -7.08 15.71 19.17
C ASP A 323 -7.23 14.24 18.78
N VAL A 324 -6.59 13.37 19.55
CA VAL A 324 -6.55 11.93 19.33
C VAL A 324 -6.77 11.22 20.66
N GLU A 325 -7.73 10.31 20.67
CA GLU A 325 -7.92 9.36 21.76
C GLU A 325 -7.22 8.05 21.39
N ALA A 326 -6.08 7.80 22.04
CA ALA A 326 -5.25 6.63 21.78
C ALA A 326 -5.61 5.47 22.72
N GLU A 327 -5.84 4.32 22.13
CA GLU A 327 -6.20 3.06 22.77
C GLU A 327 -5.10 2.03 22.46
N ALA A 328 -4.28 1.71 23.47
CA ALA A 328 -3.22 0.71 23.32
C ALA A 328 -3.84 -0.69 23.27
N MET A 329 -3.65 -1.42 22.17
CA MET A 329 -4.16 -2.78 22.01
C MET A 329 -3.09 -3.83 22.32
N SER A 330 -1.83 -3.55 21.96
CA SER A 330 -0.66 -4.36 22.28
C SER A 330 0.62 -3.53 22.13
N ASP A 331 1.77 -4.06 22.58
CA ASP A 331 3.10 -3.46 22.33
C ASP A 331 3.45 -3.29 20.83
N HIS A 332 2.65 -3.89 19.95
CA HIS A 332 2.81 -3.84 18.51
C HIS A 332 1.77 -2.96 17.80
N VAL A 333 0.64 -2.62 18.44
CA VAL A 333 -0.46 -1.88 17.80
C VAL A 333 -1.16 -0.91 18.75
N VAL A 334 -1.26 0.35 18.32
CA VAL A 334 -2.13 1.36 18.93
C VAL A 334 -3.27 1.73 17.98
N LYS A 335 -4.48 1.89 18.53
CA LYS A 335 -5.67 2.36 17.84
C LYS A 335 -5.85 3.85 18.15
N LEU A 336 -5.88 4.69 17.12
CA LEU A 336 -6.04 6.14 17.25
C LEU A 336 -7.45 6.53 16.81
N ASN A 337 -8.26 7.04 17.74
CA ASN A 337 -9.63 7.44 17.50
C ASN A 337 -9.71 8.96 17.22
N PHE A 338 -10.52 9.34 16.22
CA PHE A 338 -10.73 10.71 15.74
C PHE A 338 -12.22 11.01 15.60
N ASN A 339 -12.66 12.20 15.98
CA ASN A 339 -14.08 12.61 15.95
C ASN A 339 -14.40 13.74 14.93
N TYR A 340 -13.41 14.20 14.16
CA TYR A 340 -13.52 15.47 13.42
C TYR A 340 -14.22 15.37 12.06
N ALA A 341 -14.35 14.17 11.47
CA ALA A 341 -14.93 13.95 10.15
C ALA A 341 -15.45 12.52 10.00
N ASP A 342 -16.47 12.35 9.16
CA ASP A 342 -16.96 11.05 8.73
C ASP A 342 -16.23 10.61 7.46
N VAL A 343 -16.04 9.30 7.32
CA VAL A 343 -15.21 8.69 6.27
C VAL A 343 -15.83 7.40 5.74
N HIS A 344 -15.31 6.94 4.62
CA HIS A 344 -15.78 5.74 3.94
C HIS A 344 -14.71 4.64 3.88
N TYR A 345 -15.17 3.41 3.76
CA TYR A 345 -14.28 2.26 3.61
C TYR A 345 -13.34 2.43 2.42
N GLY A 346 -12.10 1.96 2.60
CA GLY A 346 -11.05 2.09 1.61
C GLY A 346 -10.52 3.53 1.42
N GLN A 347 -10.84 4.48 2.30
CA GLN A 347 -10.10 5.74 2.40
C GLN A 347 -8.86 5.62 3.30
N ALA A 348 -7.93 6.56 3.15
CA ALA A 348 -6.78 6.73 4.03
C ALA A 348 -6.59 8.20 4.42
N VAL A 349 -6.16 8.43 5.65
CA VAL A 349 -5.75 9.74 6.20
C VAL A 349 -4.22 9.82 6.25
N ARG A 350 -3.68 11.04 6.11
CA ARG A 350 -2.25 11.30 6.26
C ARG A 350 -1.96 11.91 7.63
N LEU A 351 -1.16 11.20 8.43
CA LEU A 351 -0.78 11.57 9.79
C LEU A 351 0.71 11.96 9.85
N THR A 352 1.04 12.90 10.74
CA THR A 352 2.41 13.32 11.00
C THR A 352 2.52 14.04 12.35
N ASP A 353 3.67 13.92 13.00
CA ASP A 353 4.10 14.73 14.14
C ASP A 353 5.09 15.84 13.71
N ALA A 354 5.77 15.66 12.57
CA ALA A 354 6.71 16.60 11.97
C ALA A 354 6.34 16.91 10.50
N PRO A 355 5.38 17.84 10.24
CA PRO A 355 4.76 18.03 8.92
C PRO A 355 5.71 18.30 7.74
N LEU A 356 6.86 18.95 7.98
CA LEU A 356 7.87 19.24 6.95
C LEU A 356 8.80 18.06 6.67
N ARG A 357 8.95 17.12 7.62
CA ARG A 357 9.93 16.03 7.58
C ARG A 357 9.36 14.73 7.04
N GLU A 358 8.23 14.27 7.56
CA GLU A 358 7.64 12.98 7.19
C GLU A 358 6.10 13.03 7.20
N THR A 359 5.45 12.12 6.49
CA THR A 359 3.99 11.97 6.54
C THR A 359 3.57 10.57 6.14
N HIS A 360 2.88 9.89 7.04
CA HIS A 360 2.50 8.49 6.89
C HIS A 360 1.01 8.36 6.57
N ALA A 361 0.66 7.50 5.62
CA ALA A 361 -0.73 7.28 5.22
C ALA A 361 -1.29 6.00 5.87
N PHE A 362 -2.40 6.13 6.58
CA PHE A 362 -3.07 5.01 7.24
C PHE A 362 -4.52 4.92 6.78
N ALA A 363 -5.03 3.69 6.60
CA ALA A 363 -6.44 3.52 6.31
C ALA A 363 -7.31 3.88 7.51
N VAL A 364 -8.50 4.39 7.21
CA VAL A 364 -9.48 4.77 8.22
C VAL A 364 -10.53 3.68 8.36
N ILE A 365 -10.90 3.36 9.60
CA ILE A 365 -12.01 2.49 9.95
C ILE A 365 -13.14 3.42 10.42
N PRO A 366 -14.21 3.62 9.63
CA PRO A 366 -15.37 4.39 10.08
C PRO A 366 -15.89 3.86 11.41
N ASN A 367 -16.39 4.74 12.28
CA ASN A 367 -17.10 4.27 13.46
C ASN A 367 -18.35 3.46 13.03
N PRO A 368 -18.71 2.36 13.73
CA PRO A 368 -19.92 1.61 13.42
C PRO A 368 -21.17 2.49 13.50
N ALA A 369 -22.22 2.13 12.76
CA ALA A 369 -23.55 2.72 12.96
C ALA A 369 -24.02 2.50 14.41
N ALA A 370 -24.93 3.35 14.89
CA ALA A 370 -25.53 3.13 16.21
C ALA A 370 -26.30 1.80 16.21
N PRO A 371 -26.18 0.94 17.24
CA PRO A 371 -26.96 -0.29 17.35
C PRO A 371 -28.45 0.04 17.35
N SER A 372 -29.17 -0.53 16.40
CA SER A 372 -30.58 -0.24 16.10
C SER A 372 -31.54 -1.05 16.98
N THR A 373 -31.07 -2.19 17.49
CA THR A 373 -31.83 -3.12 18.33
C THR A 373 -31.16 -3.33 19.70
N ASP A 374 -31.95 -3.71 20.71
CA ASP A 374 -31.41 -3.95 22.06
C ASP A 374 -30.48 -5.18 22.13
N ILE A 375 -30.61 -6.10 21.17
CA ILE A 375 -29.68 -7.24 21.00
C ILE A 375 -28.30 -6.76 20.54
N GLU A 376 -28.25 -5.83 19.57
CA GLU A 376 -26.98 -5.22 19.12
C GLU A 376 -26.32 -4.39 20.24
N LYS A 377 -27.11 -3.72 21.09
CA LYS A 377 -26.58 -3.00 22.27
C LYS A 377 -25.85 -3.95 23.23
N ALA A 378 -26.45 -5.10 23.55
CA ALA A 378 -25.86 -6.10 24.44
C ALA A 378 -24.55 -6.71 23.89
N GLN A 379 -24.40 -6.82 22.56
CA GLN A 379 -23.20 -7.35 21.90
C GLN A 379 -22.12 -6.30 21.59
N SER A 380 -22.40 -5.00 21.79
CA SER A 380 -21.47 -3.90 21.44
C SER A 380 -20.25 -3.76 22.37
N THR A 381 -20.13 -4.63 23.38
CA THR A 381 -19.11 -4.60 24.44
C THR A 381 -17.70 -5.05 24.00
N GLY A 382 -17.53 -5.56 22.77
CA GLY A 382 -16.25 -6.04 22.24
C GLY A 382 -15.53 -5.07 21.29
N GLY A 383 -14.54 -4.32 21.78
CA GLY A 383 -13.42 -3.73 21.00
C GLY A 383 -13.70 -2.56 20.02
N LEU A 384 -14.96 -2.26 19.69
CA LEU A 384 -15.37 -1.20 18.74
C LEU A 384 -16.21 -0.11 19.43
N SER A 385 -15.66 0.41 20.54
CA SER A 385 -16.22 1.33 21.56
C SER A 385 -16.81 2.69 21.12
N ASN A 386 -16.99 2.94 19.82
CA ASN A 386 -17.43 4.24 19.27
C ASN A 386 -18.64 4.14 18.31
N ALA A 387 -19.41 3.06 18.37
CA ALA A 387 -20.65 2.90 17.60
C ALA A 387 -21.61 4.11 17.78
N GLY A 388 -22.15 4.61 16.67
CA GLY A 388 -23.06 5.77 16.65
C GLY A 388 -22.41 7.14 16.86
N LYS A 389 -21.12 7.22 17.22
CA LYS A 389 -20.40 8.50 17.36
C LYS A 389 -19.80 8.92 16.01
N LYS A 390 -19.90 10.22 15.70
CA LYS A 390 -19.19 10.83 14.57
C LYS A 390 -17.69 10.53 14.62
N GLY A 391 -17.09 10.12 13.50
CA GLY A 391 -15.64 9.90 13.43
C GLY A 391 -15.17 8.58 12.82
N PHE A 392 -13.91 8.27 13.11
CA PHE A 392 -13.22 7.07 12.64
C PHE A 392 -12.03 6.72 13.54
N SER A 393 -11.57 5.48 13.43
CA SER A 393 -10.34 4.99 14.06
C SER A 393 -9.28 4.61 13.02
N VAL A 394 -8.03 4.54 13.47
CA VAL A 394 -6.86 4.16 12.66
C VAL A 394 -6.03 3.16 13.45
N LEU A 395 -5.66 2.03 12.84
CA LEU A 395 -4.70 1.10 13.43
C LEU A 395 -3.27 1.46 12.99
N VAL A 396 -2.41 1.75 13.96
CA VAL A 396 -0.98 2.00 13.76
C VAL A 396 -0.21 0.81 14.34
N SER A 397 0.31 -0.04 13.47
CA SER A 397 1.14 -1.20 13.83
C SER A 397 2.62 -0.92 13.60
N ASN A 398 3.49 -1.55 14.38
CA ASN A 398 4.93 -1.29 14.33
C ASN A 398 5.57 -1.82 13.04
N ALA A 399 6.02 -0.89 12.19
CA ALA A 399 6.67 -1.15 10.91
C ALA A 399 7.95 -0.30 10.68
N GLY A 400 8.38 0.47 11.69
CA GLY A 400 9.52 1.39 11.62
C GLY A 400 9.47 2.48 12.70
N ASP A 401 10.52 3.30 12.76
CA ASP A 401 10.81 4.23 13.87
C ASP A 401 9.62 5.13 14.25
N TRP A 402 8.96 5.73 13.25
CA TRP A 402 7.79 6.58 13.48
C TRP A 402 6.64 5.83 14.15
N THR A 403 6.27 4.67 13.61
CA THR A 403 5.18 3.85 14.19
C THR A 403 5.53 3.34 15.59
N ASN A 404 6.78 2.92 15.81
CA ASN A 404 7.29 2.48 17.11
C ASN A 404 7.21 3.61 18.16
N LYS A 405 7.59 4.83 17.77
CA LYS A 405 7.46 6.04 18.60
C LYS A 405 6.00 6.31 18.99
N ILE A 406 5.08 6.27 18.03
CA ILE A 406 3.65 6.53 18.24
C ILE A 406 2.97 5.44 19.10
N ILE A 407 3.42 4.18 19.01
CA ILE A 407 2.92 3.10 19.87
C ILE A 407 3.43 3.27 21.30
N LYS A 408 4.73 3.52 21.49
CA LYS A 408 5.33 3.67 22.83
C LYS A 408 4.90 4.93 23.56
N ASN A 409 4.69 6.03 22.84
CA ASN A 409 4.28 7.31 23.40
C ASN A 409 3.11 7.89 22.56
N PRO A 410 1.88 7.40 22.77
CA PRO A 410 0.73 7.83 21.97
C PRO A 410 0.42 9.32 22.16
N PRO A 411 0.39 10.12 21.08
CA PRO A 411 0.22 11.56 21.21
C PRO A 411 -1.25 11.93 21.43
N LYS A 412 -1.52 12.87 22.35
CA LYS A 412 -2.86 13.47 22.53
C LYS A 412 -3.32 14.31 21.34
N LYS A 413 -2.38 14.79 20.51
CA LYS A 413 -2.63 15.60 19.31
C LYS A 413 -1.70 15.20 18.18
N ILE A 414 -2.22 15.08 16.97
CA ILE A 414 -1.44 14.75 15.76
C ILE A 414 -1.84 15.63 14.58
N TRP A 415 -0.92 15.90 13.65
CA TRP A 415 -1.25 16.65 12.45
C TRP A 415 -1.88 15.74 11.40
N THR A 416 -3.00 16.19 10.86
CA THR A 416 -3.67 15.62 9.68
C THR A 416 -3.39 16.50 8.47
N ARG A 417 -3.04 15.91 7.32
CA ARG A 417 -2.70 16.67 6.09
C ARG A 417 -3.60 16.27 4.90
N GLY A 418 -4.22 17.27 4.28
CA GLY A 418 -5.15 17.05 3.15
C GLY A 418 -6.50 16.47 3.57
N VAL A 419 -7.21 15.86 2.63
CA VAL A 419 -8.49 15.15 2.85
C VAL A 419 -8.32 13.62 2.77
N PRO A 420 -9.21 12.83 3.42
CA PRO A 420 -9.21 11.38 3.27
C PRO A 420 -9.32 10.95 1.80
N GLN A 421 -8.40 10.10 1.36
CA GLN A 421 -8.24 9.75 -0.06
C GLN A 421 -8.55 8.26 -0.28
N TYR A 422 -9.35 7.93 -1.30
CA TYR A 422 -9.62 6.54 -1.68
C TYR A 422 -8.36 5.80 -2.17
N GLY A 423 -8.25 4.54 -1.76
CA GLY A 423 -7.21 3.59 -2.13
C GLY A 423 -7.76 2.28 -2.67
N VAL A 424 -6.88 1.30 -2.90
CA VAL A 424 -7.21 0.08 -3.65
C VAL A 424 -8.37 -0.74 -3.06
N LEU A 425 -8.51 -0.81 -1.72
CA LEU A 425 -9.60 -1.56 -1.09
C LEU A 425 -11.00 -1.08 -1.53
N ARG A 426 -11.13 0.19 -1.95
CA ARG A 426 -12.43 0.72 -2.41
C ARG A 426 -13.02 -0.11 -3.56
N VAL A 427 -12.17 -0.76 -4.37
CA VAL A 427 -12.61 -1.59 -5.50
C VAL A 427 -13.24 -2.93 -5.09
N ALA A 428 -13.17 -3.34 -3.81
CA ALA A 428 -13.87 -4.53 -3.33
C ALA A 428 -15.38 -4.43 -3.55
N GLY A 429 -15.97 -3.26 -3.29
CA GLY A 429 -17.40 -3.01 -3.53
C GLY A 429 -17.83 -2.94 -5.01
N LEU A 430 -16.94 -3.26 -5.96
CA LEU A 430 -17.32 -3.60 -7.35
C LEU A 430 -17.62 -5.09 -7.53
N PHE A 431 -17.44 -5.95 -6.53
CA PHE A 431 -17.46 -7.40 -6.69
C PHE A 431 -18.24 -8.06 -5.57
N GLU A 432 -19.28 -8.79 -5.92
CA GLU A 432 -20.24 -9.38 -5.00
C GLU A 432 -20.60 -10.78 -5.51
N PRO A 433 -19.93 -11.86 -5.03
CA PRO A 433 -18.97 -11.91 -3.92
C PRO A 433 -17.50 -11.61 -4.28
N CYS A 434 -16.67 -11.28 -3.29
CA CYS A 434 -15.21 -11.16 -3.47
C CYS A 434 -14.39 -11.84 -2.37
N ILE A 435 -13.12 -12.14 -2.64
CA ILE A 435 -12.16 -12.63 -1.62
C ILE A 435 -11.29 -11.46 -1.17
N VAL A 436 -11.28 -11.15 0.13
CA VAL A 436 -10.43 -10.12 0.73
C VAL A 436 -9.29 -10.77 1.51
N ILE A 437 -8.06 -10.48 1.09
CA ILE A 437 -6.83 -11.00 1.70
C ILE A 437 -6.13 -9.88 2.46
N ALA A 438 -5.85 -10.12 3.74
CA ALA A 438 -5.07 -9.23 4.58
C ALA A 438 -3.81 -9.95 5.10
N THR A 439 -2.73 -9.21 5.30
CA THR A 439 -1.60 -9.71 6.11
C THR A 439 -1.13 -8.70 7.14
N GLY A 440 -0.95 -9.15 8.39
CA GLY A 440 -0.61 -8.25 9.51
C GLY A 440 -1.56 -7.06 9.57
N SER A 441 -1.00 -5.86 9.62
CA SER A 441 -1.72 -4.58 9.71
C SER A 441 -2.59 -4.23 8.50
N GLY A 442 -2.44 -4.98 7.39
CA GLY A 442 -3.35 -4.90 6.24
C GLY A 442 -4.81 -5.20 6.58
N ILE A 443 -5.08 -5.78 7.76
CA ILE A 443 -6.44 -6.00 8.27
C ILE A 443 -7.17 -4.70 8.64
N GLY A 444 -6.46 -3.67 9.12
CA GLY A 444 -7.06 -2.38 9.50
C GLY A 444 -7.84 -1.73 8.34
N PRO A 445 -7.24 -1.60 7.15
CA PRO A 445 -7.97 -1.26 5.93
C PRO A 445 -9.21 -2.16 5.72
N CYS A 446 -9.07 -3.49 5.77
CA CYS A 446 -10.18 -4.42 5.49
C CYS A 446 -11.35 -4.29 6.47
N LEU A 447 -11.09 -4.08 7.77
CA LEU A 447 -12.12 -3.80 8.77
C LEU A 447 -13.02 -2.62 8.40
N SER A 448 -12.50 -1.61 7.68
CA SER A 448 -13.32 -0.49 7.21
C SER A 448 -14.47 -0.92 6.30
N LEU A 449 -14.26 -1.97 5.48
CA LEU A 449 -15.29 -2.53 4.60
C LEU A 449 -16.34 -3.26 5.44
N PHE A 450 -15.91 -4.15 6.32
CA PHE A 450 -16.79 -4.99 7.14
C PHE A 450 -17.64 -4.16 8.13
N VAL A 451 -17.08 -3.09 8.70
CA VAL A 451 -17.81 -2.18 9.60
C VAL A 451 -18.82 -1.29 8.85
N GLN A 452 -18.49 -0.83 7.63
CA GLN A 452 -19.40 0.04 6.85
C GLN A 452 -20.39 -0.74 5.96
N ARG A 453 -20.12 -2.01 5.68
CA ARG A 453 -20.97 -2.92 4.89
C ARG A 453 -20.90 -4.34 5.48
N PRO A 454 -21.59 -4.61 6.60
CA PRO A 454 -21.59 -5.93 7.24
C PRO A 454 -22.16 -7.02 6.32
N ASP A 455 -23.19 -6.70 5.52
CA ASP A 455 -23.85 -7.66 4.62
C ASP A 455 -23.14 -7.85 3.26
N HIS A 456 -21.94 -7.28 3.05
CA HIS A 456 -21.26 -7.39 1.76
C HIS A 456 -20.67 -8.80 1.58
N PRO A 457 -21.08 -9.56 0.55
CA PRO A 457 -20.71 -10.96 0.40
C PRO A 457 -19.20 -11.10 0.14
N VAL A 458 -18.49 -11.65 1.12
CA VAL A 458 -17.03 -11.71 1.13
C VAL A 458 -16.51 -13.03 1.68
N ARG A 459 -15.36 -13.49 1.20
CA ARG A 459 -14.51 -14.47 1.88
C ARG A 459 -13.24 -13.81 2.40
N ILE A 460 -12.91 -14.04 3.67
CA ILE A 460 -11.80 -13.39 4.36
C ILE A 460 -10.64 -14.36 4.52
N ILE A 461 -9.45 -13.93 4.13
CA ILE A 461 -8.19 -14.63 4.43
C ILE A 461 -7.27 -13.65 5.16
N TRP A 462 -6.99 -13.88 6.44
CA TRP A 462 -6.08 -13.03 7.20
C TRP A 462 -4.88 -13.83 7.73
N SER A 463 -3.67 -13.39 7.37
CA SER A 463 -2.43 -14.04 7.79
C SER A 463 -1.55 -13.08 8.59
N THR A 464 -1.37 -13.36 9.87
CA THR A 464 -0.59 -12.53 10.80
C THR A 464 0.18 -13.39 11.79
N GLN A 465 1.04 -12.80 12.61
CA GLN A 465 1.53 -13.45 13.83
C GLN A 465 0.55 -13.15 14.96
N ARG A 466 0.22 -14.15 15.79
CA ARG A 466 -0.51 -14.04 17.06
C ARG A 466 -1.71 -13.08 16.97
N PRO A 467 -2.74 -13.39 16.16
CA PRO A 467 -3.82 -12.46 15.80
C PRO A 467 -4.52 -11.86 17.02
N ALA A 468 -4.94 -12.71 17.97
CA ALA A 468 -5.65 -12.29 19.18
C ALA A 468 -4.79 -11.41 20.10
N GLU A 469 -3.55 -11.83 20.38
CA GLU A 469 -2.61 -11.07 21.22
C GLU A 469 -2.22 -9.71 20.59
N THR A 470 -2.16 -9.63 19.26
CA THR A 470 -1.62 -8.46 18.57
C THR A 470 -2.69 -7.41 18.26
N TYR A 471 -3.91 -7.84 17.90
CA TYR A 471 -5.00 -6.97 17.43
C TYR A 471 -6.25 -7.00 18.33
N GLY A 472 -6.29 -7.88 19.34
CA GLY A 472 -7.43 -8.07 20.23
C GLY A 472 -8.51 -8.99 19.67
N GLN A 473 -9.27 -9.62 20.56
CA GLN A 473 -10.35 -10.55 20.20
C GLN A 473 -11.46 -9.86 19.39
N GLY A 474 -11.81 -8.61 19.71
CA GLY A 474 -12.86 -7.87 18.98
C GLY A 474 -12.58 -7.66 17.49
N VAL A 475 -11.32 -7.74 17.04
CA VAL A 475 -10.97 -7.78 15.61
C VAL A 475 -11.34 -9.13 15.01
N ILE A 476 -11.02 -10.24 15.67
CA ILE A 476 -11.38 -11.60 15.23
C ILE A 476 -12.90 -11.75 15.15
N ASP A 477 -13.62 -11.31 16.19
CA ASP A 477 -15.09 -11.36 16.24
C ASP A 477 -15.72 -10.54 15.10
N ALA A 478 -15.11 -9.41 14.74
CA ALA A 478 -15.55 -8.60 13.61
C ALA A 478 -15.31 -9.26 12.24
N LEU A 479 -14.31 -10.14 12.11
CA LEU A 479 -14.11 -10.93 10.89
C LEU A 479 -15.13 -12.07 10.80
N TYR A 480 -15.31 -12.86 11.85
CA TYR A 480 -16.30 -13.95 11.85
C TYR A 480 -17.75 -13.45 11.74
N ARG A 481 -18.05 -12.23 12.19
CA ARG A 481 -19.35 -11.58 11.94
C ARG A 481 -19.58 -11.25 10.46
N ALA A 482 -18.53 -10.93 9.70
CA ALA A 482 -18.61 -10.56 8.29
C ALA A 482 -18.48 -11.77 7.34
N ASP A 483 -17.73 -12.79 7.75
CA ASP A 483 -17.57 -14.07 7.07
C ASP A 483 -17.42 -15.19 8.12
N PRO A 484 -18.47 -15.98 8.38
CA PRO A 484 -18.41 -17.08 9.34
C PRO A 484 -17.33 -18.12 9.01
N ASP A 485 -16.97 -18.25 7.72
CA ASP A 485 -15.96 -19.19 7.24
C ASP A 485 -14.58 -18.51 7.04
N ALA A 486 -14.32 -17.41 7.76
CA ALA A 486 -13.10 -16.62 7.65
C ALA A 486 -11.84 -17.42 8.03
N VAL A 487 -10.87 -17.46 7.10
CA VAL A 487 -9.60 -18.17 7.29
C VAL A 487 -8.59 -17.27 7.99
N ILE A 488 -8.49 -17.39 9.31
CA ILE A 488 -7.55 -16.64 10.16
C ILE A 488 -6.33 -17.53 10.48
N ILE A 489 -5.15 -17.08 10.05
CA ILE A 489 -3.91 -17.86 10.07
C ILE A 489 -2.91 -17.22 11.04
N ASP A 490 -2.61 -17.90 12.14
CA ASP A 490 -1.50 -17.55 13.02
C ASP A 490 -0.18 -18.14 12.51
N THR A 491 0.56 -17.31 11.77
CA THR A 491 1.86 -17.66 11.19
C THR A 491 2.98 -17.90 12.20
N LYS A 492 2.75 -17.66 13.50
CA LYS A 492 3.67 -18.10 14.57
C LYS A 492 3.49 -19.58 14.89
N LYS A 493 2.28 -20.13 14.70
CA LYS A 493 1.93 -21.55 14.89
C LYS A 493 2.10 -22.35 13.61
N THR A 494 1.54 -21.87 12.49
CA THR A 494 1.46 -22.60 11.21
C THR A 494 2.61 -22.32 10.24
N GLY A 495 3.55 -21.45 10.60
CA GLY A 495 4.50 -20.87 9.64
C GLY A 495 3.81 -19.99 8.58
N ARG A 496 4.48 -19.70 7.47
CA ARG A 496 3.96 -18.83 6.39
C ARG A 496 3.39 -19.67 5.24
N PRO A 497 2.06 -19.81 5.11
CA PRO A 497 1.46 -20.67 4.08
C PRO A 497 1.55 -20.06 2.68
N ASP A 498 1.26 -20.86 1.64
CA ASP A 498 1.07 -20.31 0.30
C ASP A 498 -0.34 -19.73 0.14
N LEU A 499 -0.48 -18.43 0.44
CA LEU A 499 -1.71 -17.68 0.23
C LEU A 499 -2.27 -17.79 -1.20
N VAL A 500 -1.44 -18.09 -2.21
CA VAL A 500 -1.91 -18.34 -3.58
C VAL A 500 -2.71 -19.65 -3.67
N ALA A 501 -2.30 -20.69 -2.94
CA ALA A 501 -2.99 -21.97 -2.89
C ALA A 501 -4.32 -21.85 -2.15
N ILE A 502 -4.31 -21.33 -0.92
CA ILE A 502 -5.52 -21.13 -0.10
C ILE A 502 -6.56 -20.29 -0.86
N THR A 503 -6.14 -19.17 -1.46
CA THR A 503 -7.05 -18.34 -2.28
C THR A 503 -7.58 -19.08 -3.50
N TYR A 504 -6.75 -19.91 -4.16
CA TYR A 504 -7.18 -20.69 -5.32
C TYR A 504 -8.25 -21.73 -4.93
N ARG A 505 -8.08 -22.42 -3.80
CA ARG A 505 -9.06 -23.39 -3.32
C ARG A 505 -10.39 -22.72 -2.99
N ILE A 506 -10.41 -21.67 -2.16
CA ILE A 506 -11.62 -20.91 -1.84
C ILE A 506 -12.33 -20.38 -3.10
N TRP A 507 -11.55 -19.87 -4.07
CA TRP A 507 -12.07 -19.46 -5.36
C TRP A 507 -12.75 -20.61 -6.12
N GLU A 508 -12.09 -21.76 -6.22
CA GLU A 508 -12.59 -22.94 -6.94
C GLU A 508 -13.79 -23.58 -6.23
N SER A 509 -13.74 -23.78 -4.91
CA SER A 509 -14.85 -24.32 -4.11
C SER A 509 -16.08 -23.42 -4.23
N SER A 510 -15.95 -22.09 -4.15
CA SER A 510 -17.09 -21.17 -4.38
C SER A 510 -17.72 -21.33 -5.78
N ARG A 511 -16.91 -21.67 -6.79
CA ARG A 511 -17.39 -21.91 -8.16
C ARG A 511 -18.06 -23.27 -8.32
N ARG A 512 -17.50 -24.33 -7.71
CA ARG A 512 -18.11 -25.67 -7.69
C ARG A 512 -19.45 -25.66 -6.96
N GLN A 513 -19.52 -25.02 -5.80
CA GLN A 513 -20.75 -24.81 -5.03
C GLN A 513 -21.82 -24.06 -5.84
N ALA A 514 -21.45 -22.97 -6.53
CA ALA A 514 -22.37 -22.21 -7.39
C ALA A 514 -22.87 -22.99 -8.61
N LEU A 515 -22.12 -23.99 -9.08
CA LEU A 515 -22.51 -24.88 -10.18
C LEU A 515 -23.28 -26.13 -9.71
N GLY A 516 -23.49 -26.31 -8.40
CA GLY A 516 -24.09 -27.53 -7.83
C GLY A 516 -23.19 -28.77 -7.91
N LEU A 517 -21.88 -28.57 -8.10
CA LEU A 517 -20.88 -29.63 -8.27
C LEU A 517 -20.13 -29.99 -6.96
N ALA A 518 -20.39 -29.26 -5.88
CA ALA A 518 -19.98 -29.67 -4.55
C ALA A 518 -21.12 -30.49 -3.93
N GLN A 519 -20.85 -31.71 -3.47
CA GLN A 519 -21.84 -32.48 -2.72
C GLN A 519 -22.05 -31.82 -1.36
N ASN A 520 -23.33 -31.63 -0.98
CA ASN A 520 -23.68 -31.29 0.39
C ASN A 520 -23.66 -32.58 1.20
N GLU A 521 -22.54 -32.91 1.84
CA GLU A 521 -22.57 -33.92 2.88
C GLU A 521 -23.26 -33.37 4.15
N GLY A 522 -24.10 -34.21 4.75
CA GLY A 522 -24.31 -34.19 6.20
C GLY A 522 -25.38 -33.29 6.84
N VAL A 523 -25.79 -32.14 6.28
CA VAL A 523 -26.75 -31.26 7.01
C VAL A 523 -27.97 -30.80 6.19
N VAL A 524 -29.09 -31.49 6.40
CA VAL A 524 -30.43 -31.02 6.03
C VAL A 524 -30.85 -29.88 6.99
N THR A 525 -30.45 -28.65 6.67
CA THR A 525 -31.03 -27.46 7.32
C THR A 525 -32.39 -27.15 6.72
N THR A 526 -33.47 -27.35 7.48
CA THR A 526 -34.87 -27.13 7.08
C THR A 526 -35.29 -25.65 6.99
N LYS A 527 -34.33 -24.75 6.74
CA LYS A 527 -34.56 -23.33 6.47
C LYS A 527 -33.84 -22.95 5.17
N PRO A 528 -34.48 -22.20 4.25
CA PRO A 528 -33.79 -21.71 3.06
C PRO A 528 -32.65 -20.80 3.50
N ASN A 529 -31.41 -21.27 3.32
CA ASN A 529 -30.23 -20.53 3.73
C ASN A 529 -30.10 -19.28 2.85
N LYS A 530 -30.38 -18.10 3.43
CA LYS A 530 -30.28 -16.80 2.74
C LYS A 530 -28.87 -16.51 2.20
N ASN A 531 -27.85 -17.24 2.68
CA ASN A 531 -26.44 -17.01 2.38
C ASN A 531 -25.84 -18.06 1.43
N LYS A 532 -26.58 -18.54 0.41
CA LYS A 532 -25.95 -19.26 -0.71
C LYS A 532 -25.18 -18.26 -1.57
N MET A 533 -23.94 -17.99 -1.14
CA MET A 533 -23.04 -17.03 -1.77
C MET A 533 -22.66 -17.51 -3.18
N GLY A 534 -22.68 -16.59 -4.16
CA GLY A 534 -22.34 -16.89 -5.55
C GLY A 534 -20.84 -17.22 -5.76
N PRO A 535 -20.44 -17.50 -7.01
CA PRO A 535 -19.03 -17.74 -7.32
C PRO A 535 -18.23 -16.44 -7.11
N CYS A 536 -17.08 -16.50 -6.44
CA CYS A 536 -16.26 -15.31 -6.22
C CYS A 536 -15.88 -14.63 -7.54
N GLU A 537 -16.03 -13.31 -7.60
CA GLU A 537 -15.86 -12.54 -8.85
C GLU A 537 -14.47 -11.91 -9.00
N ALA A 538 -13.84 -11.60 -7.87
CA ALA A 538 -12.51 -10.99 -7.73
C ALA A 538 -11.81 -11.29 -6.40
N VAL A 539 -10.50 -11.04 -6.37
CA VAL A 539 -9.65 -11.08 -5.17
C VAL A 539 -9.03 -9.70 -4.92
N VAL A 540 -9.12 -9.18 -3.70
CA VAL A 540 -8.49 -7.91 -3.29
C VAL A 540 -7.51 -8.19 -2.14
N ILE A 541 -6.23 -7.86 -2.32
CA ILE A 541 -5.18 -8.06 -1.31
C ILE A 541 -4.62 -6.75 -0.77
N ILE A 542 -4.58 -6.66 0.56
CA ILE A 542 -3.92 -5.60 1.33
C ILE A 542 -2.76 -6.21 2.12
N SER A 543 -1.55 -5.98 1.64
CA SER A 543 -0.33 -6.61 2.16
C SER A 543 0.92 -5.79 1.79
N ASN A 544 2.10 -6.21 2.26
CA ASN A 544 3.38 -5.64 1.84
C ASN A 544 3.68 -5.89 0.35
N GLN A 545 4.67 -5.17 -0.20
CA GLN A 545 5.05 -5.23 -1.62
C GLN A 545 5.38 -6.66 -2.11
N LYS A 546 6.11 -7.45 -1.32
CA LYS A 546 6.57 -8.79 -1.72
C LYS A 546 5.39 -9.77 -1.83
N VAL A 547 4.51 -9.78 -0.83
CA VAL A 547 3.35 -10.67 -0.80
C VAL A 547 2.27 -10.21 -1.79
N THR A 548 1.97 -8.91 -1.87
CA THR A 548 1.03 -8.38 -2.88
C THR A 548 1.47 -8.74 -4.30
N ARG A 549 2.75 -8.55 -4.64
CA ARG A 549 3.29 -8.99 -5.95
C ARG A 549 3.19 -10.50 -6.14
N LYS A 550 3.53 -11.33 -5.13
CA LYS A 550 3.42 -12.80 -5.22
C LYS A 550 1.98 -13.23 -5.50
N VAL A 551 1.02 -12.71 -4.74
CA VAL A 551 -0.39 -13.14 -4.80
C VAL A 551 -1.07 -12.64 -6.06
N VAL A 552 -0.97 -11.34 -6.39
CA VAL A 552 -1.58 -10.79 -7.60
C VAL A 552 -1.04 -11.48 -8.85
N TYR A 553 0.29 -11.63 -9.00
CA TYR A 553 0.86 -12.37 -10.12
C TYR A 553 0.48 -13.86 -10.10
N GLY A 554 0.46 -14.49 -8.93
CA GLY A 554 0.13 -15.91 -8.74
C GLY A 554 -1.29 -16.26 -9.18
N LEU A 555 -2.24 -15.35 -8.97
CA LEU A 555 -3.66 -15.49 -9.33
C LEU A 555 -3.95 -14.99 -10.75
N GLU A 556 -3.46 -13.80 -11.14
CA GLU A 556 -3.68 -13.26 -12.48
C GLU A 556 -3.05 -14.15 -13.57
N SER A 557 -1.88 -14.77 -13.32
CA SER A 557 -1.28 -15.75 -14.23
C SER A 557 -2.04 -17.08 -14.34
N ARG A 558 -3.10 -17.28 -13.55
CA ARG A 558 -4.05 -18.40 -13.67
C ARG A 558 -5.41 -17.97 -14.23
N GLY A 559 -5.61 -16.67 -14.42
CA GLY A 559 -6.85 -16.07 -14.91
C GLY A 559 -7.82 -15.63 -13.81
N ILE A 560 -7.40 -15.68 -12.54
CA ILE A 560 -8.17 -15.14 -11.42
C ILE A 560 -7.88 -13.63 -11.33
N PRO A 561 -8.90 -12.76 -11.42
CA PRO A 561 -8.72 -11.31 -11.35
C PRO A 561 -8.37 -10.89 -9.92
N ALA A 562 -7.11 -10.50 -9.72
CA ALA A 562 -6.59 -10.03 -8.44
C ALA A 562 -6.22 -8.53 -8.49
N TYR A 563 -6.41 -7.86 -7.37
CA TYR A 563 -6.21 -6.42 -7.18
C TYR A 563 -5.46 -6.16 -5.88
N GLY A 564 -4.55 -5.18 -5.86
CA GLY A 564 -3.72 -4.89 -4.70
C GLY A 564 -2.87 -3.64 -4.93
N ALA A 565 -2.25 -3.13 -3.87
CA ALA A 565 -1.51 -1.87 -3.89
C ALA A 565 -0.37 -1.85 -4.92
N ILE A 566 -0.18 -0.72 -5.60
CA ILE A 566 0.90 -0.50 -6.56
C ILE A 566 2.01 0.27 -5.86
N PHE A 567 3.17 -0.38 -5.77
CA PHE A 567 4.38 0.17 -5.15
C PHE A 567 5.35 0.79 -6.17
N ASP A 568 4.98 0.76 -7.45
CA ASP A 568 5.73 1.34 -8.56
C ASP A 568 5.36 2.83 -8.80
N SER A 569 4.31 3.36 -8.11
CA SER A 569 3.69 4.67 -8.37
C SER A 569 4.35 5.81 -7.62
#